data_AF-A0A816DBX4-F1
#
_entry.id   AF-A0A816DBX4-F1
#
_cell.length_a   1.000
_cell.length_b   1.000
_cell.length_c   1.000
_cell.angle_alpha   90.00
_cell.angle_beta   90.00
_cell.angle_gamma   90.00
#
_symmetry.space_group_name_H-M   'P 1'
#
loop_
_entity.id
_entity.type
_entity.pdbx_description
1 polymer ?
#
loop_
_entity_poly.entity_id
_entity_poly.type
_entity_poly.pdbx_seq_one_letter_code
_entity_poly.pdbx_strand_id
1 'polypeptide(L)'
;MNTNFTWSTTEKGEKAILYENYLYRLKRENQNGSLIFVCTSKWCHCAITVKNDLIIKSKAGNRNHDPKLPENVQRVLCGLKRRILTDIDQPVTKIYEEEVKKFSRGNGTAGPIPVFGAWKTTLYSIRKTILPPTPT
;
A
#
# COMPACT_ATOMS: atom_id res chain seq x y z
N MET A 1 13.29 21.46 -8.16
CA MET A 1 12.69 21.60 -6.82
C MET A 1 12.21 20.22 -6.40
N ASN A 2 12.92 19.54 -5.50
CA ASN A 2 12.52 18.20 -5.08
C ASN A 2 11.44 18.32 -3.99
N THR A 3 10.18 18.23 -4.40
CA THR A 3 9.08 17.98 -3.48
C THR A 3 9.26 16.58 -2.92
N ASN A 4 9.54 16.47 -1.61
CA ASN A 4 9.74 15.18 -0.94
C ASN A 4 8.43 14.37 -0.77
N PHE A 5 7.31 14.83 -1.35
CA PHE A 5 6.01 14.17 -1.33
C PHE A 5 5.32 14.31 -2.67
N THR A 6 4.33 13.45 -2.92
CA THR A 6 3.51 13.49 -4.13
C THR A 6 2.05 13.79 -3.78
N TRP A 7 1.41 14.64 -4.56
CA TRP A 7 -0.03 14.89 -4.43
C TRP A 7 -0.82 13.63 -4.81
N SER A 8 -1.86 13.34 -4.04
CA SER A 8 -2.71 12.16 -4.21
C SER A 8 -4.14 12.47 -3.76
N THR A 9 -5.03 11.49 -3.89
CA THR A 9 -6.40 11.55 -3.40
C THR A 9 -6.70 10.31 -2.58
N THR A 10 -7.57 10.46 -1.58
CA THR A 10 -8.11 9.28 -0.87
C THR A 10 -9.12 8.55 -1.76
N GLU A 11 -9.49 7.32 -1.39
CA GLU A 11 -10.58 6.58 -2.06
C GLU A 11 -11.92 7.33 -2.05
N LYS A 12 -12.08 8.29 -1.12
CA LYS A 12 -13.26 9.15 -1.00
C LYS A 12 -13.12 10.48 -1.76
N GLY A 13 -12.05 10.66 -2.55
CA GLY A 13 -11.79 11.89 -3.31
C GLY A 13 -11.27 13.07 -2.47
N GLU A 14 -10.90 12.86 -1.21
CA GLU A 14 -10.32 13.93 -0.38
C GLU A 14 -8.88 14.21 -0.82
N LYS A 15 -8.44 15.48 -0.72
CA LYS A 15 -7.04 15.86 -0.97
C LYS A 15 -6.10 15.10 -0.04
N ALA A 16 -5.05 14.51 -0.61
CA ALA A 16 -4.06 13.75 0.14
C ALA A 16 -2.64 13.99 -0.39
N ILE A 17 -1.65 13.58 0.42
CA ILE A 17 -0.24 13.52 0.03
C ILE A 17 0.33 12.16 0.37
N LEU A 18 1.24 11.67 -0.47
CA LEU A 18 2.05 10.50 -0.23
C LEU A 18 3.46 10.96 0.19
N TYR A 19 3.88 10.58 1.40
CA TYR A 19 5.17 10.93 1.96
C TYR A 19 5.75 9.72 2.69
N GLU A 20 6.99 9.33 2.38
CA GLU A 20 7.65 8.13 2.95
C GLU A 20 6.79 6.86 2.83
N ASN A 21 6.06 6.71 1.72
CA ASN A 21 5.09 5.62 1.52
C ASN A 21 3.93 5.61 2.53
N TYR A 22 3.64 6.71 3.22
CA TYR A 22 2.44 6.87 4.04
C TYR A 22 1.48 7.85 3.37
N LEU A 23 0.18 7.51 3.40
CA LEU A 23 -0.87 8.38 2.88
C LEU A 23 -1.40 9.28 3.99
N TYR A 24 -1.45 10.58 3.72
CA TYR A 24 -1.97 11.57 4.64
C TYR A 24 -3.10 12.36 3.98
N ARG A 25 -4.27 12.43 4.62
CA ARG A 25 -5.41 13.22 4.14
C ARG A 25 -5.39 14.62 4.72
N LEU A 26 -5.89 15.59 3.96
CA LEU A 26 -6.05 16.96 4.45
C LEU A 26 -7.01 16.97 5.65
N LYS A 27 -6.54 17.50 6.77
CA LYS A 27 -7.35 17.67 7.98
C LYS A 27 -7.91 19.08 8.08
N ARG A 28 -7.06 20.08 7.86
CA ARG A 28 -7.45 21.50 7.91
C ARG A 28 -6.45 22.38 7.20
N GLU A 29 -6.91 23.56 6.84
CA GLU A 29 -6.11 24.70 6.42
C GLU A 29 -6.07 25.71 7.56
N ASN A 30 -4.88 26.22 7.87
CA ASN A 30 -4.69 27.26 8.87
C ASN A 30 -4.78 28.65 8.20
N GLN A 31 -5.15 29.68 8.96
CA GLN A 31 -5.26 31.07 8.47
C GLN A 31 -3.98 31.62 7.83
N ASN A 32 -2.81 31.08 8.18
CA ASN A 32 -1.52 31.46 7.63
C ASN A 32 -1.18 30.79 6.28
N GLY A 33 -2.16 30.13 5.65
CA GLY A 33 -2.03 29.40 4.38
C GLY A 33 -1.32 28.05 4.47
N SER A 34 -1.06 27.53 5.68
CA SER A 34 -0.47 26.19 5.84
C SER A 34 -1.55 25.11 5.91
N LEU A 35 -1.28 23.98 5.26
CA LEU A 35 -2.15 22.81 5.19
C LEU A 35 -1.66 21.74 6.16
N ILE A 36 -2.54 21.21 6.99
CA ILE A 36 -2.23 20.09 7.89
C ILE A 36 -2.83 18.82 7.32
N PHE A 37 -1.97 17.85 7.05
CA PHE A 37 -2.30 16.50 6.64
C PHE A 37 -2.09 15.52 7.80
N VAL A 38 -3.00 14.56 7.98
CA VAL A 38 -2.90 13.51 9.00
C VAL A 38 -2.94 12.14 8.35
N CYS A 39 -2.25 11.18 8.95
CA CYS A 39 -2.24 9.81 8.41
C CYS A 39 -3.67 9.27 8.29
N THR A 40 -3.94 8.51 7.23
CA THR A 40 -5.27 7.92 7.00
C THR A 40 -5.56 6.73 7.92
N SER A 41 -4.53 6.12 8.52
CA SER A 41 -4.71 5.02 9.48
C SER A 41 -5.27 5.54 10.81
N LYS A 42 -6.35 4.91 11.30
CA LYS A 42 -7.09 5.33 12.50
C LYS A 42 -6.23 5.40 13.76
N TRP A 43 -5.24 4.51 13.88
CA TRP A 43 -4.38 4.37 15.06
C TRP A 43 -3.03 5.09 14.91
N CYS A 44 -2.89 5.92 13.87
CA CYS A 44 -1.67 6.66 13.58
C CYS A 44 -1.87 8.16 13.88
N HIS A 45 -1.00 8.70 14.71
CA HIS A 45 -1.03 10.13 15.08
C HIS A 45 -0.01 10.98 14.30
N CYS A 46 0.59 10.43 13.23
CA CYS A 46 1.51 11.16 12.38
C CYS A 46 0.77 12.29 11.64
N ALA A 47 1.42 13.44 11.53
CA ALA A 47 0.89 14.60 10.81
C ALA A 47 2.00 15.33 10.06
N ILE A 48 1.64 15.92 8.92
CA ILE A 48 2.55 16.71 8.07
C ILE A 48 1.91 18.09 7.89
N THR A 49 2.72 19.13 8.01
CA THR A 49 2.31 20.49 7.67
C THR A 49 3.03 20.93 6.41
N VAL A 50 2.25 21.32 5.40
CA VAL A 50 2.73 21.79 4.11
C VAL A 50 2.42 23.28 3.97
N LYS A 51 3.35 24.07 3.44
CA LYS A 51 3.14 25.46 3.06
C LYS A 51 3.94 25.74 1.79
N ASN A 52 3.33 26.36 0.79
CA ASN A 52 3.95 26.63 -0.52
C ASN A 52 4.62 25.39 -1.12
N ASP A 53 3.90 24.26 -1.14
CA ASP A 53 4.40 22.96 -1.61
C ASP A 53 5.64 22.40 -0.89
N LEU A 54 5.98 22.92 0.29
CA LEU A 54 7.09 22.46 1.11
C LEU A 54 6.59 21.90 2.44
N ILE A 55 7.16 20.76 2.85
CA ILE A 55 6.93 20.22 4.19
C ILE A 55 7.70 21.09 5.18
N ILE A 56 6.98 21.86 5.99
CA ILE A 56 7.57 22.74 7.00
C ILE A 56 7.62 22.08 8.39
N LYS A 57 6.78 21.08 8.64
CA LYS A 57 6.79 20.29 9.89
C LYS A 57 6.33 18.87 9.63
N SER A 58 7.02 17.89 10.21
CA SER A 58 6.57 16.50 10.31
C SER A 58 6.49 16.11 11.79
N LYS A 59 5.30 15.68 12.23
CA LYS A 59 5.12 15.07 13.54
C LYS A 59 5.30 13.57 13.36
N ALA A 60 6.46 13.06 13.80
CA ALA A 60 6.65 11.63 13.99
C ALA A 60 5.71 11.17 15.12
N GLY A 61 4.70 10.38 14.76
CA GLY A 61 3.88 9.63 15.71
C GLY A 61 4.34 8.18 15.76
N ASN A 62 3.83 7.41 16.72
CA ASN A 62 4.00 5.96 16.70
C ASN A 62 3.30 5.41 15.45
N ARG A 63 4.08 4.94 14.48
CA ARG A 63 3.59 4.32 13.26
C ARG A 63 3.23 2.88 13.58
N ASN A 64 2.09 2.69 14.24
CA ASN A 64 1.58 1.36 14.59
C ASN A 64 0.95 0.64 13.37
N HIS A 65 1.43 0.93 12.16
CA HIS A 65 1.00 0.28 10.94
C HIS A 65 2.07 0.37 9.87
N ASP A 66 2.07 -0.62 8.98
CA ASP A 66 2.97 -0.68 7.85
C ASP A 66 2.75 0.50 6.87
N PRO A 67 3.83 0.94 6.20
CA PRO A 67 3.71 1.88 5.09
C PRO A 67 2.80 1.31 4.00
N LYS A 68 2.14 2.21 3.27
CA LYS A 68 1.40 1.85 2.05
C LYS A 68 2.41 1.24 1.09
N LEU A 69 2.19 -0.01 0.70
CA LEU A 69 3.07 -0.72 -0.23
C LEU A 69 3.18 0.07 -1.55
N PRO A 70 4.34 0.04 -2.24
CA PRO A 70 4.47 0.64 -3.56
C PRO A 70 3.36 0.14 -4.50
N GLU A 71 2.91 1.00 -5.42
CA GLU A 71 1.79 0.68 -6.32
C GLU A 71 2.01 -0.63 -7.09
N ASN A 72 3.23 -0.84 -7.59
CA ASN A 72 3.64 -2.08 -8.26
C ASN A 72 3.41 -3.31 -7.37
N VAL A 73 3.80 -3.23 -6.10
CA VAL A 73 3.62 -4.31 -5.12
C VAL A 73 2.13 -4.56 -4.86
N GLN A 74 1.33 -3.49 -4.72
CA GLN A 74 -0.12 -3.62 -4.54
C GLN A 74 -0.79 -4.28 -5.74
N ARG A 75 -0.43 -3.88 -6.96
CA ARG A 75 -0.98 -4.45 -8.19
C ARG A 75 -0.71 -5.95 -8.28
N VAL A 76 0.52 -6.38 -8.02
CA VAL A 76 0.88 -7.81 -8.01
C VAL A 76 0.10 -8.55 -6.92
N LEU A 77 0.07 -8.03 -5.69
CA LEU A 77 -0.66 -8.65 -4.59
C LEU A 77 -2.17 -8.77 -4.86
N CYS A 78 -2.78 -7.77 -5.50
CA CYS A 78 -4.18 -7.85 -5.92
C CYS A 78 -4.41 -8.96 -6.94
N GLY A 79 -3.50 -9.14 -7.91
CA GLY A 79 -3.52 -10.26 -8.86
C GLY A 79 -3.41 -11.61 -8.15
N LEU A 80 -2.44 -11.73 -7.24
CA LEU A 80 -2.20 -12.94 -6.45
C LEU A 80 -3.41 -13.33 -5.61
N LYS A 81 -3.95 -12.40 -4.82
CA LYS A 81 -5.10 -12.67 -3.95
C LYS A 81 -6.30 -13.15 -4.77
N ARG A 82 -6.56 -12.51 -5.91
CA ARG A 82 -7.65 -12.90 -6.81
C ARG A 82 -7.45 -14.33 -7.31
N ARG A 83 -6.27 -14.65 -7.85
CA ARG A 83 -5.99 -16.00 -8.38
C ARG A 83 -5.92 -17.09 -7.32
N ILE A 84 -5.44 -16.78 -6.12
CA ILE A 84 -5.47 -17.74 -5.01
C ILE A 84 -6.91 -18.08 -4.62
N LEU A 85 -7.85 -17.14 -4.77
CA LEU A 85 -9.24 -17.39 -4.49
C LEU A 85 -9.95 -18.16 -5.62
N THR A 86 -9.53 -18.01 -6.87
CA THR A 86 -10.18 -18.64 -8.03
C THR A 86 -9.54 -19.95 -8.48
N ASP A 87 -8.21 -20.04 -8.47
CA ASP A 87 -7.46 -21.14 -9.09
C ASP A 87 -7.15 -22.21 -8.03
N ILE A 88 -8.19 -22.92 -7.56
CA ILE A 88 -8.13 -23.88 -6.44
C ILE A 88 -7.21 -25.08 -6.69
N ASP A 89 -6.97 -25.39 -7.97
CA ASP A 89 -6.15 -26.54 -8.35
C ASP A 89 -4.67 -26.18 -8.59
N GLN A 90 -4.34 -24.88 -8.65
CA GLN A 90 -2.96 -24.44 -8.87
C GLN A 90 -2.21 -24.20 -7.55
N PRO A 91 -0.96 -24.68 -7.42
CA PRO A 91 -0.13 -24.36 -6.26
C PRO A 91 0.09 -22.85 -6.09
N VAL A 92 0.03 -22.37 -4.85
CA VAL A 92 0.24 -20.95 -4.51
C VAL A 92 1.60 -20.43 -5.01
N THR A 93 2.63 -21.27 -4.97
CA THR A 93 3.97 -20.96 -5.52
C THR A 93 3.94 -20.68 -7.01
N LYS A 94 3.25 -21.52 -7.78
CA LYS A 94 3.12 -21.36 -9.24
C LYS A 94 2.30 -20.12 -9.60
N ILE A 95 1.19 -19.88 -8.89
CA ILE A 95 0.40 -18.64 -9.03
C ILE A 95 1.29 -17.42 -8.77
N TYR A 96 2.13 -17.48 -7.74
CA TYR A 96 3.08 -16.42 -7.44
C TYR A 96 4.05 -16.12 -8.59
N GLU A 97 4.75 -17.14 -9.07
CA GLU A 97 5.73 -16.97 -10.15
C GLU A 97 5.09 -16.41 -11.42
N GLU A 98 3.90 -16.89 -11.77
CA GLU A 98 3.18 -16.45 -12.97
C GLU A 98 2.73 -14.99 -12.87
N GLU A 99 2.17 -14.56 -11.74
CA GLU A 99 1.73 -13.17 -11.57
C GLU A 99 2.92 -12.20 -11.52
N VAL A 100 4.04 -12.59 -10.90
CA VAL A 100 5.27 -11.79 -10.94
C VAL A 100 5.80 -11.70 -12.37
N LYS A 101 5.90 -12.83 -13.09
CA LYS A 101 6.34 -12.83 -14.51
C LYS A 101 5.42 -11.99 -15.39
N LYS A 102 4.11 -12.07 -15.20
CA LYS A 102 3.10 -11.29 -15.92
C LYS A 102 3.29 -9.80 -15.68
N PHE A 103 3.52 -9.39 -14.43
CA PHE A 103 3.80 -8.00 -14.08
C PHE A 103 5.09 -7.51 -14.76
N SER A 104 6.19 -8.28 -14.66
CA SER A 104 7.47 -7.91 -15.27
C SER A 104 7.39 -7.73 -16.79
N ARG A 105 6.58 -8.54 -17.50
CA ARG A 105 6.40 -8.45 -18.95
C ARG A 105 5.59 -7.22 -19.37
N GLY A 106 4.56 -6.84 -18.61
CA GLY A 106 3.65 -5.75 -18.98
C GLY A 106 4.10 -4.36 -18.55
N ASN A 107 4.92 -4.27 -17.50
CA ASN A 107 5.28 -2.98 -16.86
C ASN A 107 6.78 -2.64 -16.95
N GLY A 108 7.62 -3.54 -17.48
CA GLY A 108 9.07 -3.44 -17.36
C GLY A 108 9.56 -3.78 -15.94
N THR A 109 10.84 -4.15 -15.80
CA THR A 109 11.45 -4.56 -14.52
C THR A 109 11.74 -3.40 -13.56
N ALA A 110 11.23 -2.19 -13.85
CA ALA A 110 11.51 -1.00 -13.06
C ALA A 110 10.60 -0.93 -11.82
N GLY A 111 10.98 -1.61 -10.73
CA GLY A 111 10.45 -1.32 -9.40
C GLY A 111 10.34 -2.53 -8.46
N PRO A 112 10.00 -2.28 -7.18
CA PRO A 112 9.88 -3.33 -6.18
C PRO A 112 8.70 -4.26 -6.48
N ILE A 113 8.94 -5.56 -6.29
CA ILE A 113 7.93 -6.64 -6.38
C ILE A 113 7.77 -7.31 -5.02
N PRO A 114 6.60 -7.91 -4.71
CA PRO A 114 6.43 -8.64 -3.46
C PRO A 114 7.34 -9.85 -3.43
N VAL A 115 8.11 -10.02 -2.35
CA VAL A 115 8.97 -11.20 -2.15
C VAL A 115 8.13 -12.36 -1.61
N PHE A 116 8.19 -13.53 -2.26
CA PHE A 116 7.38 -14.69 -1.85
C PHE A 116 7.49 -15.02 -0.36
N GLY A 117 8.71 -15.07 0.18
CA GLY A 117 8.94 -15.42 1.59
C GLY A 117 8.18 -14.52 2.58
N ALA A 118 8.12 -13.21 2.31
CA ALA A 118 7.42 -12.24 3.15
C ALA A 118 5.89 -12.40 3.10
N TRP A 119 5.36 -12.93 2.00
CA TRP A 119 3.92 -13.05 1.77
C TRP A 119 3.40 -14.48 1.87
N LYS A 120 4.28 -15.49 1.97
CA LYS A 120 3.93 -16.92 1.97
C LYS A 120 2.81 -17.23 2.94
N THR A 121 2.98 -16.91 4.23
CA THR A 121 1.98 -17.19 5.27
C THR A 121 0.63 -16.57 4.94
N THR A 122 0.61 -15.32 4.50
CA THR A 122 -0.62 -14.61 4.09
C THR A 122 -1.31 -15.29 2.91
N LEU A 123 -0.56 -15.65 1.87
CA LEU A 123 -1.11 -16.27 0.65
C LEU A 123 -1.71 -17.65 0.95
N TYR A 124 -1.02 -18.49 1.73
CA TYR A 124 -1.56 -19.79 2.15
C TYR A 124 -2.73 -19.66 3.11
N SER A 125 -2.72 -18.65 4.00
CA SER A 125 -3.86 -18.38 4.89
C SER A 125 -5.12 -18.01 4.11
N ILE A 126 -5.00 -17.17 3.06
CA ILE A 126 -6.11 -16.84 2.17
C ILE A 126 -6.62 -18.10 1.47
N ARG A 127 -5.72 -18.97 0.98
CA ARG A 127 -6.14 -20.24 0.37
C ARG A 127 -6.92 -21.11 1.34
N LYS A 128 -6.52 -21.16 2.60
CA LYS A 128 -7.20 -21.94 3.63
C LYS A 128 -8.64 -21.47 3.88
N THR A 129 -8.98 -20.20 3.64
CA THR A 129 -10.36 -19.70 3.88
C THR A 129 -11.39 -20.24 2.90
N ILE A 130 -10.96 -20.81 1.77
CA ILE A 130 -11.86 -21.34 0.72
C ILE A 130 -11.78 -22.86 0.57
N LEU A 131 -10.81 -23.51 1.22
CA LEU A 131 -10.70 -24.96 1.22
C LEU A 131 -11.65 -25.55 2.28
N PRO A 132 -12.25 -26.73 2.01
CA PRO A 132 -13.03 -27.42 3.02
C PRO A 132 -12.15 -27.75 4.23
N PRO A 133 -12.72 -27.78 5.45
CA PRO A 133 -11.96 -28.18 6.64
C PRO A 133 -11.41 -29.59 6.43
N THR A 134 -10.16 -29.80 6.81
CA THR A 134 -9.60 -31.16 6.80
C THR A 134 -10.38 -32.01 7.80
N PRO A 135 -10.84 -33.21 7.44
CA PRO A 135 -11.49 -34.11 8.37
C PRO A 135 -10.52 -34.40 9.53
N THR A 136 -11.00 -34.15 10.75
CA THR A 136 -10.36 -34.54 12.02
C THR A 136 -10.41 -36.03 12.23
#